data_AF-S7Q4W9-F1
#
_entry.id   AF-S7Q4W9-F1
#
_cell.length_a   1.000
_cell.length_b   1.000
_cell.length_c   1.000
_cell.angle_alpha   90.00
_cell.angle_beta   90.00
_cell.angle_gamma   90.00
#
_symmetry.space_group_name_H-M   'P 1'
#
loop_
_entity.id
_entity.type
_entity.pdbx_description
1 polymer ?
#
loop_
_entity_poly.entity_id
_entity_poly.type
_entity_poly.pdbx_seq_one_letter_code
_entity_poly.pdbx_strand_id
1 'polypeptide(L)'
;LGRSCIGLSKMIFDLYVPDIPLDPAASRGCTLEFLQDIGNVLSEHIGLQTQLENRITGENTNFVINTLKKSLEDIQARLVHERPPLLRKSYDVSRVHSLWSEVWQFQTHVLAWNRVDAVVHALTSGEAGADMRERVFQESIVGFLQRLHAAYPDLVDMISPLELSLLYMRLGLGVVSGLSTQRQNGEGTGSLASALVAFPSIKSGEAVLRVPQSPLHGLDRLWRPLLTLSAAVIDVAAGAELTTH
;
A
#
# COMPACT_ATOMS: atom_id res chain seq x y z
N LEU A 1 15.95 8.49 0.42
CA LEU A 1 15.00 7.47 -0.06
C LEU A 1 14.03 7.03 1.03
N GLY A 2 14.47 6.40 2.13
CA GLY A 2 13.56 5.92 3.20
C GLY A 2 12.60 6.99 3.75
N ARG A 3 13.13 8.16 4.15
CA ARG A 3 12.30 9.32 4.57
C ARG A 3 11.32 9.82 3.49
N SER A 4 11.71 9.73 2.22
CA SER A 4 10.87 10.15 1.09
C SER A 4 9.70 9.17 0.90
N CYS A 5 9.92 7.87 1.06
CA CYS A 5 8.86 6.85 1.04
C CYS A 5 7.87 7.03 2.21
N ILE A 6 8.37 7.37 3.40
CA ILE A 6 7.53 7.71 4.57
C ILE A 6 6.69 8.96 4.28
N GLY A 7 7.29 10.01 3.71
CA GLY A 7 6.56 11.23 3.33
C GLY A 7 5.49 10.99 2.25
N LEU A 8 5.80 10.15 1.26
CA LEU A 8 4.85 9.75 0.21
C LEU A 8 3.69 8.93 0.78
N SER A 9 3.99 8.01 1.71
CA SER A 9 2.96 7.28 2.45
C SER A 9 2.01 8.22 3.17
N LYS A 10 2.55 9.19 3.92
CA LYS A 10 1.77 10.24 4.60
C LYS A 10 0.89 11.02 3.63
N MET A 11 1.45 11.46 2.51
CA MET A 11 0.69 12.20 1.50
C MET A 11 -0.47 11.39 0.92
N ILE A 12 -0.25 10.12 0.58
CA ILE A 12 -1.32 9.26 0.05
C ILE A 12 -2.39 9.02 1.12
N PHE A 13 -1.97 8.77 2.37
CA PHE A 13 -2.89 8.52 3.47
C PHE A 13 -3.75 9.75 3.77
N ASP A 14 -3.15 10.93 3.89
CA ASP A 14 -3.86 12.19 4.16
C ASP A 14 -4.76 12.62 2.98
N LEU A 15 -4.41 12.27 1.74
CA LEU A 15 -5.23 12.57 0.56
C LEU A 15 -6.43 11.62 0.42
N TYR A 16 -6.24 10.35 0.83
CA TYR A 16 -7.22 9.30 0.59
C TYR A 16 -8.17 9.08 1.75
N VAL A 17 -7.72 9.28 2.99
CA VAL A 17 -8.59 9.19 4.18
C VAL A 17 -9.36 10.49 4.30
N PRO A 18 -10.67 10.51 3.99
CA PRO A 18 -11.48 11.72 4.09
C PRO A 18 -11.71 12.06 5.57
N ASP A 19 -12.07 13.31 5.90
CA ASP A 19 -12.52 13.66 7.26
C ASP A 19 -13.94 13.15 7.58
N ILE A 20 -14.68 12.74 6.54
CA ILE A 20 -16.07 12.27 6.60
C ILE A 20 -16.13 10.93 5.84
N PRO A 21 -16.77 9.88 6.39
CA PRO A 21 -16.87 8.59 5.72
C PRO A 21 -17.71 8.73 4.44
N LEU A 22 -17.03 8.92 3.31
CA LEU A 22 -17.63 9.06 1.99
C LEU A 22 -17.15 7.93 1.11
N ASP A 23 -18.08 7.23 0.48
CA ASP A 23 -17.78 6.29 -0.59
C ASP A 23 -18.16 6.92 -1.94
N PRO A 24 -17.19 7.25 -2.81
CA PRO A 24 -17.48 7.78 -4.14
C PRO A 24 -18.29 6.79 -5.00
N ALA A 25 -18.15 5.48 -4.80
CA ALA A 25 -18.93 4.47 -5.50
C ALA A 25 -20.42 4.45 -5.07
N ALA A 26 -20.71 4.80 -3.82
CA ALA A 26 -22.08 4.84 -3.30
C ALA A 26 -22.95 5.90 -3.99
N SER A 27 -22.37 7.05 -4.32
CA SER A 27 -23.08 8.11 -5.05
C SER A 27 -23.63 7.64 -6.40
N ARG A 28 -22.87 6.77 -7.09
CA ARG A 28 -23.28 6.17 -8.37
C ARG A 28 -24.34 5.09 -8.17
N GLY A 29 -24.20 4.26 -7.13
CA GLY A 29 -25.20 3.26 -6.75
C GLY A 29 -26.56 3.90 -6.44
N CYS A 30 -26.59 4.93 -5.60
CA CYS A 30 -27.81 5.66 -5.25
C CYS A 30 -28.45 6.32 -6.48
N THR A 31 -27.65 6.87 -7.40
CA THR A 31 -28.16 7.45 -8.64
C THR A 31 -28.84 6.39 -9.52
N LEU A 32 -28.28 5.20 -9.61
CA LEU A 32 -28.87 4.09 -10.36
C LEU A 32 -30.16 3.58 -9.72
N GLU A 33 -30.17 3.35 -8.40
CA GLU A 33 -31.36 2.94 -7.66
C GLU A 33 -32.50 3.96 -7.85
N PHE A 34 -32.18 5.25 -7.70
CA PHE A 34 -33.14 6.33 -7.92
C PHE A 34 -33.70 6.35 -9.35
N LEU A 35 -32.86 6.16 -10.38
CA LEU A 35 -33.32 6.08 -11.77
C LEU A 35 -34.20 4.85 -12.02
N GLN A 36 -33.88 3.71 -11.39
CA GLN A 36 -34.72 2.51 -11.46
C GLN A 36 -36.08 2.74 -10.81
N ASP A 37 -36.11 3.35 -9.63
CA ASP A 37 -37.35 3.67 -8.91
C ASP A 37 -38.23 4.62 -9.71
N ILE A 38 -37.66 5.69 -10.29
CA ILE A 38 -38.43 6.59 -11.16
C ILE A 38 -38.94 5.84 -12.40
N GLY A 39 -38.12 4.99 -13.01
CA GLY A 39 -38.53 4.16 -14.15
C GLY A 39 -39.73 3.27 -13.82
N ASN A 40 -39.71 2.64 -12.65
CA ASN A 40 -40.80 1.81 -12.15
C ASN A 40 -42.07 2.65 -11.91
N VAL A 41 -41.96 3.79 -11.23
CA VAL A 41 -43.09 4.70 -10.97
C VAL A 41 -43.71 5.21 -12.28
N LEU A 42 -42.90 5.61 -13.26
CA LEU A 42 -43.41 6.04 -14.57
C LEU A 42 -44.10 4.89 -15.31
N SER A 43 -43.55 3.67 -15.24
CA SER A 43 -44.16 2.50 -15.88
C SER A 43 -45.53 2.17 -15.29
N GLU A 44 -45.67 2.29 -13.96
CA GLU A 44 -46.93 2.10 -13.25
C GLU A 44 -47.93 3.20 -13.63
N HIS A 45 -47.48 4.46 -13.68
CA HIS A 45 -48.34 5.59 -14.05
C HIS A 45 -48.84 5.48 -15.51
N ILE A 46 -47.98 5.04 -16.44
CA ILE A 46 -48.39 4.73 -17.81
C ILE A 46 -49.43 3.61 -17.82
N GLY A 47 -49.24 2.56 -17.03
CA GLY A 47 -50.18 1.45 -16.89
C GLY A 47 -51.56 1.91 -16.39
N LEU A 48 -51.59 2.71 -15.34
CA LEU A 48 -52.82 3.29 -14.77
C LEU A 48 -53.54 4.18 -15.77
N GLN A 49 -52.81 5.09 -16.44
CA GLN A 49 -53.41 6.01 -17.40
C GLN A 49 -53.94 5.29 -18.64
N THR A 50 -53.24 4.24 -19.10
CA THR A 50 -53.70 3.40 -20.23
C THR A 50 -54.98 2.63 -19.87
N GLN A 51 -55.07 2.11 -18.64
CA GLN A 51 -56.30 1.44 -18.17
C GLN A 51 -57.47 2.41 -18.04
N LEU A 52 -57.22 3.65 -17.59
CA LEU A 52 -58.24 4.69 -17.46
C LEU A 52 -58.77 5.11 -18.84
N GLU A 53 -57.87 5.38 -19.79
CA GLU A 53 -58.22 5.79 -21.16
C GLU A 53 -59.06 4.71 -21.86
N ASN A 54 -58.63 3.44 -21.76
CA ASN A 54 -59.37 2.30 -22.30
C ASN A 54 -60.80 2.18 -21.74
N ARG A 55 -61.02 2.54 -20.48
CA ARG A 55 -62.36 2.49 -19.87
C ARG A 55 -63.27 3.64 -20.28
N ILE A 56 -62.71 4.81 -20.59
CA ILE A 56 -63.49 6.02 -20.87
C ILE A 56 -63.73 6.16 -22.38
N THR A 57 -62.69 6.06 -23.18
CA THR A 57 -62.72 6.35 -24.62
C THR A 57 -62.58 5.09 -25.47
N GLY A 58 -62.11 3.98 -24.89
CA GLY A 58 -61.79 2.76 -25.64
C GLY A 58 -60.44 2.84 -26.37
N GLU A 59 -59.72 3.96 -26.25
CA GLU A 59 -58.42 4.19 -26.83
C GLU A 59 -57.29 3.83 -25.85
N ASN A 60 -56.15 3.40 -26.39
CA ASN A 60 -54.99 3.00 -25.57
C ASN A 60 -53.96 4.13 -25.40
N THR A 61 -54.21 5.31 -25.96
CA THR A 61 -53.22 6.39 -26.02
C THR A 61 -53.82 7.76 -25.83
N ASN A 62 -53.04 8.65 -25.21
CA ASN A 62 -53.35 10.05 -24.99
C ASN A 62 -52.03 10.83 -25.01
N PHE A 63 -52.09 12.15 -25.21
CA PHE A 63 -50.96 13.06 -25.06
C PHE A 63 -50.20 12.85 -23.75
N VAL A 64 -50.92 12.64 -22.64
CA VAL A 64 -50.32 12.36 -21.32
C VAL A 64 -49.54 11.03 -21.33
N ILE A 65 -50.09 9.98 -21.94
CA ILE A 65 -49.40 8.68 -22.05
C ILE A 65 -48.13 8.81 -22.91
N ASN A 66 -48.19 9.56 -24.00
CA ASN A 66 -47.05 9.77 -24.88
C ASN A 66 -45.94 10.61 -24.24
N THR A 67 -46.29 11.61 -23.43
CA THR A 67 -45.29 12.39 -22.68
C THR A 67 -44.61 11.55 -21.61
N LEU A 68 -45.36 10.75 -20.85
CA LEU A 68 -44.79 9.81 -19.88
C LEU A 68 -43.89 8.76 -20.52
N LYS A 69 -44.27 8.22 -21.69
CA LYS A 69 -43.43 7.28 -22.45
C LYS A 69 -42.10 7.90 -22.88
N LYS A 70 -42.12 9.15 -23.37
CA LYS A 70 -40.87 9.87 -23.69
C LYS A 70 -39.98 10.07 -22.47
N SER A 71 -40.56 10.45 -21.33
CA SER A 71 -39.78 10.57 -20.09
C SER A 71 -39.21 9.24 -19.61
N LEU A 72 -39.93 8.13 -19.82
CA LEU A 72 -39.43 6.78 -19.53
C LEU A 72 -38.29 6.38 -20.48
N GLU A 73 -38.39 6.68 -21.77
CA GLU A 73 -37.32 6.48 -22.75
C GLU A 73 -36.05 7.27 -22.38
N ASP A 74 -36.19 8.53 -21.96
CA ASP A 74 -35.08 9.36 -21.49
C ASP A 74 -34.39 8.75 -20.25
N ILE A 75 -35.16 8.23 -19.29
CA ILE A 75 -34.62 7.57 -18.10
C ILE A 75 -33.91 6.28 -18.47
N GLN A 76 -34.49 5.46 -19.35
CA GLN A 76 -33.87 4.23 -19.83
C GLN A 76 -32.57 4.52 -20.59
N ALA A 77 -32.53 5.57 -21.42
CA ALA A 77 -31.32 6.01 -22.09
C ALA A 77 -30.23 6.43 -21.09
N ARG A 78 -30.59 7.15 -20.03
CA ARG A 78 -29.68 7.51 -18.94
C ARG A 78 -29.17 6.28 -18.18
N LEU A 79 -30.03 5.30 -17.92
CA LEU A 79 -29.67 4.05 -17.25
C LEU A 79 -28.68 3.21 -18.06
N VAL A 80 -28.81 3.21 -19.39
CA VAL A 80 -27.84 2.54 -20.29
C VAL A 80 -26.50 3.27 -20.30
N HIS A 81 -26.52 4.60 -20.16
CA HIS A 81 -25.31 5.42 -20.20
C HIS A 81 -24.50 5.34 -18.89
N GLU A 82 -25.20 5.32 -17.75
CA GLU A 82 -24.67 5.00 -16.43
C GLU A 82 -24.38 3.50 -16.36
N ARG A 83 -23.23 3.06 -16.91
CA ARG A 83 -22.78 1.66 -16.77
C ARG A 83 -22.90 1.24 -15.31
N PRO A 84 -23.40 0.02 -15.02
CA PRO A 84 -23.42 -0.45 -13.65
C PRO A 84 -21.99 -0.38 -13.12
N PRO A 85 -21.71 0.38 -12.03
CA PRO A 85 -20.47 0.16 -11.29
C PRO A 85 -20.45 -1.34 -10.98
N LEU A 86 -19.27 -1.96 -10.92
CA LEU A 86 -19.11 -3.33 -10.44
C LEU A 86 -20.04 -3.51 -9.23
N LEU A 87 -21.18 -4.16 -9.47
CA LEU A 87 -22.36 -4.01 -8.62
C LEU A 87 -21.98 -4.64 -7.29
N ARG A 88 -21.61 -3.81 -6.30
CA ARG A 88 -21.62 -4.27 -4.91
C ARG A 88 -23.05 -4.73 -4.67
N LYS A 89 -23.18 -6.02 -4.36
CA LYS A 89 -24.47 -6.71 -4.27
C LYS A 89 -25.40 -6.13 -3.20
N SER A 90 -24.84 -5.33 -2.29
CA SER A 90 -25.54 -4.47 -1.33
C SER A 90 -24.54 -3.45 -0.79
N TYR A 91 -24.83 -2.15 -0.91
CA TYR A 91 -24.03 -1.10 -0.28
C TYR A 91 -24.46 -0.95 1.19
N ASP A 92 -23.68 -1.51 2.11
CA ASP A 92 -23.94 -1.38 3.55
C ASP A 92 -23.17 -0.20 4.14
N VAL A 93 -23.88 0.91 4.35
CA VAL A 93 -23.37 2.14 4.96
C VAL A 93 -22.71 1.87 6.32
N SER A 94 -23.25 0.94 7.10
CA SER A 94 -22.75 0.61 8.43
C SER A 94 -21.37 -0.03 8.35
N ARG A 95 -21.13 -0.87 7.33
CA ARG A 95 -19.82 -1.48 7.10
C ARG A 95 -18.79 -0.47 6.64
N VAL A 96 -19.16 0.47 5.76
CA VAL A 96 -18.27 1.56 5.33
C VAL A 96 -17.89 2.46 6.50
N HIS A 97 -18.86 2.81 7.35
CA HIS A 97 -18.58 3.58 8.56
C HIS A 97 -17.65 2.80 9.52
N SER A 98 -17.88 1.50 9.68
CA SER A 98 -17.04 0.64 10.52
C SER A 98 -15.60 0.55 9.99
N LEU A 99 -15.42 0.39 8.68
CA LEU A 99 -14.12 0.42 8.01
C LEU A 99 -13.38 1.72 8.33
N TRP A 100 -14.01 2.86 8.08
CA TRP A 100 -13.40 4.15 8.33
C TRP A 100 -13.10 4.35 9.82
N SER A 101 -13.99 3.93 10.72
CA SER A 101 -13.72 3.98 12.16
C SER A 101 -12.46 3.18 12.54
N GLU A 102 -12.26 1.98 11.97
CA GLU A 102 -11.06 1.19 12.20
C GLU A 102 -9.81 1.87 11.63
N VAL A 103 -9.90 2.47 10.44
CA VAL A 103 -8.81 3.24 9.82
C VAL A 103 -8.42 4.44 10.68
N TRP A 104 -9.39 5.19 11.21
CA TRP A 104 -9.12 6.33 12.10
C TRP A 104 -8.50 5.91 13.43
N GLN A 105 -8.99 4.82 14.01
CA GLN A 105 -8.41 4.27 15.24
C GLN A 105 -6.96 3.84 14.99
N PHE A 106 -6.69 3.18 13.88
CA PHE A 106 -5.34 2.80 13.48
C PHE A 106 -4.45 4.02 13.27
N GLN A 107 -4.94 5.05 12.56
CA GLN A 107 -4.23 6.31 12.35
C GLN A 107 -3.88 7.00 13.66
N THR A 108 -4.84 7.06 14.60
CA THR A 108 -4.69 7.80 15.86
C THR A 108 -3.79 7.05 16.85
N HIS A 109 -3.86 5.73 16.91
CA HIS A 109 -3.15 4.94 17.92
C HIS A 109 -1.83 4.36 17.44
N VAL A 110 -1.78 3.83 16.22
CA VAL A 110 -0.60 3.14 15.68
C VAL A 110 0.17 4.08 14.78
N LEU A 111 -0.50 4.69 13.81
CA LEU A 111 0.08 5.50 12.76
C LEU A 111 0.29 6.99 13.11
N ALA A 112 0.10 7.36 14.37
CA ALA A 112 0.27 8.75 14.80
C ALA A 112 1.64 9.25 14.35
N TRP A 113 1.68 10.33 13.57
CA TRP A 113 2.92 10.80 12.92
C TRP A 113 4.06 11.03 13.91
N ASN A 114 3.73 11.48 15.12
CA ASN A 114 4.68 11.64 16.22
C ASN A 114 5.36 10.31 16.63
N ARG A 115 4.64 9.18 16.58
CA ARG A 115 5.20 7.85 16.86
C ARG A 115 6.09 7.37 15.73
N VAL A 116 5.69 7.61 14.48
CA VAL A 116 6.52 7.30 13.30
C VAL A 116 7.83 8.08 13.36
N ASP A 117 7.77 9.38 13.62
CA ASP A 117 8.95 10.24 13.75
C ASP A 117 9.83 9.81 14.92
N ALA A 118 9.24 9.40 16.05
CA ALA A 118 10.00 8.85 17.18
C ALA A 118 10.73 7.55 16.85
N VAL A 119 10.11 6.64 16.08
CA VAL A 119 10.76 5.40 15.62
C VAL A 119 11.89 5.72 14.64
N VAL A 120 11.65 6.61 13.66
CA VAL A 120 12.68 7.06 12.72
C VAL A 120 13.85 7.71 13.46
N HIS A 121 13.57 8.56 14.44
CA HIS A 121 14.59 9.19 15.27
C HIS A 121 15.41 8.13 16.01
N ALA A 122 14.75 7.21 16.72
CA ALA A 122 15.40 6.13 17.47
C ALA A 122 16.32 5.26 16.59
N LEU A 123 15.88 4.94 15.37
CA LEU A 123 16.69 4.21 14.38
C LEU A 123 17.92 5.03 13.96
N THR A 124 17.73 6.31 13.62
CA THR A 124 18.85 7.16 13.17
C THR A 124 19.86 7.50 14.28
N SER A 125 19.41 7.58 15.54
CA SER A 125 20.27 7.80 16.70
C SER A 125 20.95 6.51 17.18
N GLY A 126 20.57 5.35 16.63
CA GLY A 126 21.11 4.05 17.04
C GLY A 126 20.73 3.68 18.48
N GLU A 127 19.54 4.07 18.92
CA GLU A 127 19.06 3.77 20.27
C GLU A 127 18.93 2.25 20.48
N ALA A 128 19.32 1.76 21.65
CA ALA A 128 19.16 0.35 21.99
C ALA A 128 17.67 -0.04 21.97
N GLY A 129 17.31 -1.04 21.17
CA GLY A 129 15.93 -1.49 20.99
C GLY A 129 15.13 -0.78 19.90
N ALA A 130 15.75 0.12 19.11
CA ALA A 130 15.09 0.75 17.95
C ALA A 130 14.59 -0.29 16.93
N ASP A 131 15.37 -1.34 16.66
CA ASP A 131 14.99 -2.44 15.77
C ASP A 131 13.76 -3.21 16.27
N MET A 132 13.63 -3.37 17.59
CA MET A 132 12.45 -4.03 18.17
C MET A 132 11.21 -3.16 18.00
N ARG A 133 11.33 -1.83 18.21
CA ARG A 133 10.23 -0.90 17.98
C ARG A 133 9.79 -0.89 16.52
N GLU A 134 10.74 -0.95 15.59
CA GLU A 134 10.47 -1.03 14.16
C GLU A 134 9.72 -2.33 13.81
N ARG A 135 10.17 -3.48 14.30
CA ARG A 135 9.47 -4.76 14.07
C ARG A 135 8.05 -4.78 14.60
N VAL A 136 7.83 -4.31 15.83
CA VAL A 136 6.49 -4.22 16.42
C VAL A 136 5.59 -3.32 15.58
N PHE A 137 6.13 -2.23 15.04
CA PHE A 137 5.40 -1.34 14.16
C PHE A 137 5.05 -2.00 12.82
N GLN A 138 5.99 -2.71 12.20
CA GLN A 138 5.76 -3.49 10.98
C GLN A 138 4.69 -4.58 11.17
N GLU A 139 4.76 -5.33 12.28
CA GLU A 139 3.78 -6.35 12.65
C GLU A 139 2.38 -5.75 12.85
N SER A 140 2.32 -4.57 13.47
CA SER A 140 1.06 -3.84 13.65
C SER A 140 0.41 -3.47 12.32
N ILE A 141 1.20 -3.04 11.33
CA ILE A 141 0.72 -2.74 9.97
C ILE A 141 0.22 -4.01 9.28
N VAL A 142 0.98 -5.11 9.35
CA VAL A 142 0.60 -6.38 8.73
C VAL A 142 -0.69 -6.92 9.33
N GLY A 143 -0.79 -6.93 10.66
CA GLY A 143 -1.99 -7.38 11.36
C GLY A 143 -3.22 -6.53 11.03
N PHE A 144 -3.06 -5.21 10.90
CA PHE A 144 -4.14 -4.33 10.45
C PHE A 144 -4.60 -4.66 9.02
N LEU A 145 -3.67 -4.78 8.06
CA LEU A 145 -4.01 -5.13 6.68
C LEU A 145 -4.70 -6.50 6.56
N GLN A 146 -4.26 -7.48 7.33
CA GLN A 146 -4.89 -8.80 7.37
C GLN A 146 -6.33 -8.74 7.91
N ARG A 147 -6.55 -8.02 9.02
CA ARG A 147 -7.90 -7.83 9.57
C ARG A 147 -8.81 -7.13 8.56
N LEU A 148 -8.29 -6.12 7.90
CA LEU A 148 -9.07 -5.27 7.00
C LEU A 148 -9.49 -6.01 5.72
N HIS A 149 -8.60 -6.85 5.16
CA HIS A 149 -8.94 -7.77 4.08
C HIS A 149 -9.94 -8.87 4.51
N ALA A 150 -9.81 -9.39 5.73
CA ALA A 150 -10.69 -10.45 6.22
C ALA A 150 -12.11 -9.92 6.56
N ALA A 151 -12.22 -8.74 7.14
CA ALA A 151 -13.49 -8.15 7.57
C ALA A 151 -14.26 -7.47 6.41
N TYR A 152 -13.55 -6.96 5.41
CA TYR A 152 -14.12 -6.14 4.33
C TYR A 152 -13.72 -6.61 2.92
N PRO A 153 -13.95 -7.88 2.55
CA PRO A 153 -13.57 -8.40 1.22
C PRO A 153 -14.33 -7.75 0.06
N ASP A 154 -15.45 -7.08 0.33
CA ASP A 154 -16.28 -6.40 -0.68
C ASP A 154 -15.83 -4.95 -0.92
N LEU A 155 -14.94 -4.42 -0.05
CA LEU A 155 -14.50 -3.02 -0.07
C LEU A 155 -13.10 -2.82 -0.65
N VAL A 156 -12.58 -3.77 -1.43
CA VAL A 156 -11.17 -3.80 -1.91
C VAL A 156 -10.75 -2.51 -2.59
N ASP A 157 -11.62 -1.89 -3.37
CA ASP A 157 -11.42 -0.59 -4.00
C ASP A 157 -11.06 0.53 -3.01
N MET A 158 -11.59 0.45 -1.78
CA MET A 158 -11.27 1.37 -0.69
C MET A 158 -9.99 0.97 0.05
N ILE A 159 -9.68 -0.32 0.07
CA ILE A 159 -8.56 -0.89 0.81
C ILE A 159 -7.25 -0.75 0.04
N SER A 160 -7.25 -0.94 -1.28
CA SER A 160 -6.02 -0.98 -2.08
C SER A 160 -5.18 0.30 -1.98
N PRO A 161 -5.75 1.51 -2.00
CA PRO A 161 -4.96 2.74 -1.81
C PRO A 161 -4.34 2.84 -0.42
N LEU A 162 -5.08 2.39 0.61
CA LEU A 162 -4.56 2.31 1.98
C LEU A 162 -3.41 1.32 2.07
N GLU A 163 -3.57 0.12 1.49
CA GLU A 163 -2.51 -0.88 1.44
C GLU A 163 -1.25 -0.35 0.76
N LEU A 164 -1.39 0.30 -0.39
CA LEU A 164 -0.28 0.92 -1.09
C LEU A 164 0.45 1.94 -0.20
N SER A 165 -0.29 2.81 0.46
CA SER A 165 0.30 3.81 1.38
C SER A 165 1.07 3.15 2.52
N LEU A 166 0.53 2.08 3.11
CA LEU A 166 1.16 1.34 4.20
C LEU A 166 2.39 0.57 3.71
N LEU A 167 2.37 0.02 2.51
CA LEU A 167 3.54 -0.62 1.90
C LEU A 167 4.69 0.37 1.70
N TYR A 168 4.40 1.60 1.23
CA TYR A 168 5.42 2.65 1.15
C TYR A 168 5.97 3.04 2.53
N MET A 169 5.14 3.04 3.57
CA MET A 169 5.60 3.25 4.95
C MET A 169 6.59 2.16 5.38
N ARG A 170 6.19 0.90 5.21
CA ARG A 170 6.99 -0.28 5.58
C ARG A 170 8.32 -0.31 4.85
N LEU A 171 8.30 -0.02 3.55
CA LEU A 171 9.51 0.10 2.73
C LEU A 171 10.41 1.24 3.26
N GLY A 172 9.81 2.39 3.55
CA GLY A 172 10.53 3.54 4.08
C GLY A 172 11.24 3.26 5.40
N LEU A 173 10.55 2.60 6.33
CA LEU A 173 11.11 2.16 7.62
C LEU A 173 12.20 1.09 7.44
N GLY A 174 11.97 0.10 6.59
CA GLY A 174 12.95 -0.95 6.29
C GLY A 174 14.25 -0.41 5.70
N VAL A 175 14.18 0.63 4.85
CA VAL A 175 15.38 1.30 4.32
C VAL A 175 16.12 2.05 5.43
N VAL A 176 15.39 2.70 6.35
CA VAL A 176 16.01 3.43 7.47
C VAL A 176 16.66 2.46 8.46
N SER A 177 16.00 1.36 8.81
CA SER A 177 16.56 0.35 9.71
C SER A 177 17.78 -0.33 9.11
N GLY A 178 17.76 -0.71 7.82
CA GLY A 178 18.91 -1.31 7.15
C GLY A 178 20.18 -0.44 7.21
N LEU A 179 20.04 0.88 7.04
CA LEU A 179 21.15 1.83 7.19
C LEU A 179 21.65 1.92 8.65
N SER A 180 20.74 1.80 9.60
CA SER A 180 21.03 1.86 11.04
C SER A 180 21.84 0.63 11.48
N THR A 181 21.41 -0.56 11.06
CA THR A 181 22.11 -1.83 11.32
C THR A 181 23.47 -1.87 10.63
N GLN A 182 23.59 -1.35 9.40
CA GLN A 182 24.90 -1.25 8.71
C GLN A 182 25.87 -0.33 9.47
N ARG A 183 25.37 0.78 10.04
CA ARG A 183 26.17 1.70 10.85
C ARG A 183 26.62 1.07 12.18
N GLN A 184 25.80 0.23 12.78
CA GLN A 184 26.10 -0.47 14.05
C GLN A 184 27.03 -1.68 13.87
N ASN A 185 26.89 -2.45 12.78
CA ASN A 185 27.71 -3.65 12.53
C ASN A 185 29.13 -3.37 12.00
N GLY A 186 29.44 -2.10 11.73
CA GLY A 186 30.73 -1.68 11.19
C GLY A 186 30.94 -2.13 9.74
N GLU A 187 31.34 -1.21 8.88
CA GLU A 187 31.60 -1.48 7.45
C GLU A 187 32.59 -2.64 7.22
N GLY A 188 33.47 -2.92 8.19
CA GLY A 188 34.54 -3.92 8.06
C GLY A 188 34.09 -5.38 7.96
N THR A 189 33.04 -5.81 8.67
CA THR A 189 32.66 -7.25 8.71
C THR A 189 31.77 -7.65 7.53
N GLY A 190 30.81 -6.80 7.16
CA GLY A 190 29.94 -6.99 6.00
C GLY A 190 30.68 -6.83 4.67
N SER A 191 31.62 -5.87 4.59
CA SER A 191 32.48 -5.71 3.42
C SER A 191 33.44 -6.91 3.24
N LEU A 192 34.01 -7.44 4.33
CA LEU A 192 34.83 -8.65 4.29
C LEU A 192 34.03 -9.88 3.86
N ALA A 193 32.87 -10.13 4.48
CA ALA A 193 32.04 -11.27 4.12
C ALA A 193 31.58 -11.19 2.66
N SER A 194 31.23 -9.98 2.19
CA SER A 194 30.89 -9.74 0.79
C SER A 194 32.09 -9.92 -0.15
N ALA A 195 33.29 -9.50 0.25
CA ALA A 195 34.51 -9.68 -0.56
C ALA A 195 34.95 -11.14 -0.64
N LEU A 196 34.71 -11.94 0.42
CA LEU A 196 35.01 -13.37 0.48
C LEU A 196 34.01 -14.24 -0.30
N VAL A 197 32.77 -13.79 -0.45
CA VAL A 197 31.70 -14.53 -1.16
C VAL A 197 31.50 -14.02 -2.60
N ALA A 198 31.98 -12.82 -2.93
CA ALA A 198 31.94 -12.31 -4.30
C ALA A 198 32.83 -13.12 -5.24
N PHE A 199 32.47 -13.13 -6.53
CA PHE A 199 33.29 -13.69 -7.60
C PHE A 199 34.73 -13.12 -7.50
N PRO A 200 35.78 -13.94 -7.70
CA PRO A 200 37.17 -13.50 -7.53
C PRO A 200 37.44 -12.30 -8.45
N SER A 201 37.59 -11.13 -7.85
CA SER A 201 37.87 -9.88 -8.54
C SER A 201 39.03 -9.20 -7.83
N ILE A 202 39.88 -8.50 -8.59
CA ILE A 202 41.04 -7.75 -8.06
C ILE A 202 40.60 -6.75 -6.98
N LYS A 203 39.38 -6.19 -7.11
CA LYS A 203 38.77 -5.29 -6.12
C LYS A 203 38.44 -5.99 -4.80
N SER A 204 38.11 -7.28 -4.84
CA SER A 204 37.85 -8.10 -3.65
C SER A 204 39.15 -8.40 -2.89
N GLY A 205 40.25 -8.67 -3.62
CA GLY A 205 41.59 -8.86 -3.02
C GLY A 205 42.09 -7.60 -2.30
N GLU A 206 41.99 -6.46 -2.96
CA GLU A 206 42.34 -5.16 -2.36
C GLU A 206 41.46 -4.80 -1.16
N ALA A 207 40.16 -5.11 -1.21
CA ALA A 207 39.24 -4.90 -0.09
C ALA A 207 39.58 -5.76 1.14
N VAL A 208 40.02 -7.01 0.94
CA VAL A 208 40.48 -7.90 2.03
C VAL A 208 41.79 -7.39 2.65
N LEU A 209 42.69 -6.83 1.85
CA LEU A 209 43.98 -6.29 2.30
C LEU A 209 43.86 -4.95 3.06
N ARG A 210 42.84 -4.14 2.75
CA ARG A 210 42.63 -2.80 3.36
C ARG A 210 41.93 -2.82 4.73
N VAL A 211 41.51 -3.97 5.25
CA VAL A 211 40.77 -4.04 6.52
C VAL A 211 41.72 -3.75 7.71
N PRO A 212 41.48 -2.68 8.50
CA PRO A 212 42.31 -2.36 9.65
C PRO A 212 42.10 -3.34 10.81
N GLN A 213 43.14 -3.45 11.65
CA GLN A 213 43.32 -4.44 12.72
C GLN A 213 42.26 -4.37 13.84
N SER A 214 41.03 -4.80 13.59
CA SER A 214 40.12 -5.14 14.69
C SER A 214 40.31 -6.62 15.07
N PRO A 215 40.45 -6.96 16.35
CA PRO A 215 40.53 -8.35 16.78
C PRO A 215 39.13 -8.98 16.61
N LEU A 216 38.93 -9.68 15.50
CA LEU A 216 37.86 -10.68 15.39
C LEU A 216 38.11 -11.72 16.49
N HIS A 217 37.38 -11.61 17.60
CA HIS A 217 37.43 -12.60 18.67
C HIS A 217 36.88 -13.93 18.16
N GLY A 218 37.69 -14.99 18.25
CA GLY A 218 37.28 -16.38 18.02
C GLY A 218 37.91 -17.08 16.81
N LEU A 219 38.67 -16.39 15.95
CA LEU A 219 39.37 -17.01 14.82
C LEU A 219 40.87 -16.67 14.86
N ASP A 220 41.68 -17.72 15.02
CA ASP A 220 43.10 -17.71 15.34
C ASP A 220 43.99 -16.90 14.40
N ARG A 221 45.17 -16.56 14.93
CA ARG A 221 46.30 -15.81 14.32
C ARG A 221 46.73 -16.31 12.92
N LEU A 222 46.25 -17.47 12.46
CA LEU A 222 46.60 -18.11 11.19
C LEU A 222 45.69 -17.73 10.01
N TRP A 223 44.46 -17.27 10.27
CA TRP A 223 43.53 -16.89 9.20
C TRP A 223 44.02 -15.70 8.37
N ARG A 224 44.74 -14.77 9.01
CA ARG A 224 45.27 -13.56 8.36
C ARG A 224 46.29 -13.84 7.27
N PRO A 225 47.42 -14.55 7.53
CA PRO A 225 48.39 -14.84 6.48
C PRO A 225 47.79 -15.69 5.36
N LEU A 226 46.84 -16.57 5.68
CA LEU A 226 46.12 -17.36 4.69
C LEU A 226 45.22 -16.50 3.79
N LEU A 227 44.48 -15.55 4.36
CA LEU A 227 43.67 -14.62 3.59
C LEU A 227 44.52 -13.70 2.71
N THR A 228 45.60 -13.13 3.25
CA THR A 228 46.49 -12.27 2.46
C THR A 228 47.17 -13.04 1.34
N LEU A 229 47.54 -14.31 1.58
CA LEU A 229 48.10 -15.18 0.55
C LEU A 229 47.06 -15.54 -0.50
N SER A 230 45.81 -15.84 -0.11
CA SER A 230 44.73 -16.09 -1.07
C SER A 230 44.39 -14.87 -1.91
N ALA A 231 44.40 -13.66 -1.33
CA ALA A 231 44.18 -12.41 -2.03
C ALA A 231 45.33 -12.15 -3.04
N ALA A 232 46.58 -12.31 -2.61
CA ALA A 232 47.75 -12.15 -3.48
C ALA A 232 47.79 -13.18 -4.62
N VAL A 233 47.41 -14.43 -4.36
CA VAL A 233 47.33 -15.46 -5.42
C VAL A 233 46.24 -15.14 -6.44
N ILE A 234 45.10 -14.59 -6.00
CA ILE A 234 44.03 -14.15 -6.90
C ILE A 234 44.47 -12.96 -7.75
N ASP A 235 45.18 -11.99 -7.17
CA ASP A 235 45.69 -10.83 -7.90
C ASP A 235 46.74 -11.25 -8.96
N VAL A 236 47.63 -12.19 -8.63
CA VAL A 236 48.60 -12.76 -9.57
C VAL A 236 47.90 -13.57 -10.68
N ALA A 237 46.89 -14.38 -10.34
CA ALA A 237 46.13 -15.16 -11.31
C ALA A 237 45.29 -14.28 -12.26
N ALA A 238 44.89 -13.09 -11.80
CA ALA A 238 44.18 -12.09 -12.60
C ALA A 238 45.12 -11.21 -13.46
N GLY A 239 46.44 -11.43 -13.39
CA GLY A 239 47.44 -10.74 -14.20
C GLY A 239 47.84 -9.35 -13.67
N ALA A 240 47.56 -9.03 -12.41
CA ALA A 240 48.05 -7.81 -11.78
C ALA A 240 49.55 -7.97 -11.43
N GLU A 241 50.37 -6.98 -11.80
CA GLU A 241 51.78 -6.95 -11.40
C GLU A 241 51.88 -6.78 -9.88
N LEU A 242 52.64 -7.66 -9.22
CA LEU A 242 52.97 -7.58 -7.80
C LEU A 242 53.80 -6.31 -7.55
N THR A 243 53.15 -5.17 -7.33
CA THR A 243 53.82 -4.04 -6.72
C THR A 243 54.05 -4.39 -5.26
N THR A 244 55.30 -4.70 -4.94
CA THR A 244 55.80 -4.91 -3.58
C THR A 244 55.39 -3.72 -2.70
N HIS A 245 54.48 -3.97 -1.76
CA HIS A 245 54.23 -3.14 -0.60
C HIS A 245 54.92 -3.73 0.63
#